data_AF-T1AMK9-F1
#
_entry.id   AF-T1AMK9-F1
#
_cell.length_a   1.000
_cell.length_b   1.000
_cell.length_c   1.000
_cell.angle_alpha   90.00
_cell.angle_beta   90.00
_cell.angle_gamma   90.00
#
_symmetry.space_group_name_H-M   'P 1'
#
loop_
_entity.id
_entity.type
_entity.pdbx_description
1 polymer ?
#
loop_
_entity_poly.entity_id
_entity_poly.type
_entity_poly.pdbx_seq_one_letter_code
_entity_poly.pdbx_strand_id
1 'polypeptide(L)'
;FITADGEADKTWGNETIRWHPGEGWLEIKLPAALVHLANRPYGRYRLSTLVAWPYRGDEVAAQATSGAVRYDISYDASKSRWYIDASWKTAATRVASLDQLRRGPVVAVDLNVAHLAVSVLDRYGNVLGVPITISLLLDGLPTSTRDGRIRAAISQILEIA
;
A
#
# COMPACT_ATOMS: atom_id res chain seq x y z
N PHE A 1 9.32 -13.98 -10.99
CA PHE A 1 8.20 -13.37 -10.25
C PHE A 1 7.04 -14.36 -10.27
N ILE A 2 6.23 -14.41 -9.22
CA ILE A 2 5.05 -15.27 -9.14
C ILE A 2 3.92 -14.43 -8.56
N THR A 3 2.73 -14.59 -9.13
CA THR A 3 1.55 -13.82 -8.76
C THR A 3 0.37 -14.76 -8.64
N ALA A 4 -0.51 -14.51 -7.67
CA ALA A 4 -1.81 -15.17 -7.60
C ALA A 4 -2.88 -14.24 -7.05
N ASP A 5 -3.99 -14.12 -7.77
CA ASP A 5 -5.16 -13.33 -7.37
C ASP A 5 -5.84 -13.91 -6.14
N GLY A 6 -6.46 -13.04 -5.33
CA GLY A 6 -7.15 -13.45 -4.12
C GLY A 6 -8.49 -14.12 -4.39
N GLU A 7 -8.82 -15.14 -3.60
CA GLU A 7 -10.10 -15.86 -3.65
C GLU A 7 -10.80 -15.67 -2.29
N ALA A 8 -11.99 -15.05 -2.28
CA ALA A 8 -12.63 -14.64 -1.02
C ALA A 8 -13.07 -15.81 -0.13
N ASP A 9 -13.29 -16.99 -0.71
CA ASP A 9 -13.64 -18.23 -0.02
C ASP A 9 -12.42 -19.02 0.46
N LYS A 10 -11.20 -18.52 0.22
CA LYS A 10 -9.95 -19.19 0.60
C LYS A 10 -9.27 -18.47 1.75
N THR A 11 -9.03 -19.23 2.82
CA THR A 11 -8.23 -18.75 3.93
C THR A 11 -6.80 -18.48 3.47
N TRP A 12 -6.23 -17.40 3.97
CA TRP A 12 -4.84 -16.99 3.79
C TRP A 12 -4.46 -16.52 2.37
N GLY A 13 -5.45 -16.22 1.53
CA GLY A 13 -5.27 -15.60 0.20
C GLY A 13 -5.94 -16.38 -0.91
N ASN A 14 -5.26 -17.39 -1.44
CA ASN A 14 -5.77 -18.24 -2.53
C ASN A 14 -5.17 -19.65 -2.51
N GLU A 15 -5.49 -20.48 -3.50
CA GLU A 15 -4.95 -21.84 -3.58
C GLU A 15 -3.49 -21.91 -4.04
N THR A 16 -2.96 -20.85 -4.63
CA THR A 16 -1.59 -20.81 -5.16
C THR A 16 -0.58 -20.31 -4.14
N ILE A 17 -0.82 -19.16 -3.51
CA ILE A 17 0.05 -18.54 -2.51
C ILE A 17 -0.75 -18.33 -1.23
N ARG A 18 -0.23 -18.83 -0.11
CA ARG A 18 -0.85 -18.71 1.21
C ARG A 18 0.14 -18.16 2.23
N TRP A 19 -0.24 -17.10 2.92
CA TRP A 19 0.51 -16.57 4.05
C TRP A 19 -0.32 -16.70 5.33
N HIS A 20 0.24 -17.38 6.33
CA HIS A 20 -0.46 -17.62 7.60
C HIS A 20 -0.21 -16.46 8.58
N PRO A 21 -1.23 -15.70 9.01
CA PRO A 21 -1.03 -14.52 9.83
C PRO A 21 -0.46 -14.78 11.23
N GLY A 22 -0.85 -15.88 11.87
CA GLY A 22 -0.36 -16.23 13.23
C GLY A 22 1.08 -16.75 13.26
N GLU A 23 1.40 -17.75 12.41
CA GLU A 23 2.72 -18.38 12.38
C GLU A 23 3.72 -17.71 11.41
N GLY A 24 3.27 -16.83 10.52
CA GLY A 24 4.12 -16.09 9.57
C GLY A 24 4.68 -16.91 8.41
N TRP A 25 4.34 -18.20 8.27
CA TRP A 25 4.85 -18.98 7.14
C TRP A 25 4.19 -18.59 5.82
N LEU A 26 4.93 -18.81 4.72
CA LEU A 26 4.44 -18.66 3.35
C LEU A 26 4.55 -19.99 2.60
N GLU A 27 3.45 -20.43 2.00
CA GLU A 27 3.39 -21.63 1.15
C GLU A 27 2.98 -21.30 -0.27
N ILE A 28 3.62 -22.00 -1.22
CA ILE A 28 3.39 -21.86 -2.66
C ILE A 28 3.02 -23.24 -3.22
N LYS A 29 1.91 -23.33 -3.95
CA LYS A 29 1.53 -24.53 -4.70
C LYS A 29 2.47 -24.67 -5.90
N LEU A 30 3.17 -25.80 -5.98
CA LEU A 30 4.09 -26.06 -7.09
C LEU A 30 3.34 -26.61 -8.31
N PRO A 31 3.73 -26.22 -9.54
CA PRO A 31 3.26 -26.88 -10.74
C PRO A 31 3.74 -28.34 -10.77
N ALA A 32 3.08 -29.19 -11.55
CA ALA A 32 3.36 -30.63 -11.59
C ALA A 32 4.84 -30.96 -11.85
N ALA A 33 5.50 -30.20 -12.74
CA ALA A 33 6.92 -30.36 -13.05
C ALA A 33 7.85 -30.15 -11.84
N LEU A 34 7.43 -29.36 -10.85
CA LEU A 34 8.23 -29.02 -9.68
C LEU A 34 7.75 -29.72 -8.40
N VAL A 35 6.70 -30.55 -8.46
CA VAL A 35 6.09 -31.16 -7.26
C VAL A 35 7.07 -32.00 -6.44
N HIS A 36 8.10 -32.55 -7.08
CA HIS A 36 9.17 -33.31 -6.44
C HIS A 36 10.01 -32.47 -5.47
N LEU A 37 9.93 -31.13 -5.55
CA LEU A 37 10.58 -30.20 -4.61
C LEU A 37 9.70 -29.88 -3.39
N ALA A 38 8.44 -30.29 -3.38
CA ALA A 38 7.50 -29.95 -2.31
C ALA A 38 7.99 -30.45 -0.93
N ASN A 39 7.90 -29.57 0.08
CA ASN A 39 8.28 -29.88 1.47
C ASN A 39 7.05 -29.88 2.41
N ARG A 40 5.85 -29.80 1.84
CA ARG A 40 4.55 -29.87 2.50
C ARG A 40 3.56 -30.71 1.70
N PRO A 41 2.50 -31.24 2.35
CA PRO A 41 1.45 -31.97 1.66
C PRO A 41 0.82 -31.20 0.50
N TYR A 42 0.15 -31.94 -0.40
CA TYR A 42 -0.57 -31.40 -1.54
C TYR A 42 0.32 -30.62 -2.52
N GLY A 43 1.60 -30.98 -2.64
CA GLY A 43 2.53 -30.37 -3.59
C GLY A 43 2.83 -28.90 -3.26
N ARG A 44 2.84 -28.53 -1.98
CA ARG A 44 3.17 -27.19 -1.52
C ARG A 44 4.63 -27.09 -1.09
N TYR A 45 5.19 -25.92 -1.30
CA TYR A 45 6.51 -25.55 -0.80
C TYR A 45 6.37 -24.41 0.20
N ARG A 46 6.74 -24.67 1.45
CA ARG A 46 6.87 -23.66 2.50
C ARG A 46 8.26 -23.05 2.45
N LEU A 47 8.35 -21.73 2.43
CA LEU A 47 9.63 -21.04 2.56
C LEU A 47 10.27 -21.34 3.92
N SER A 48 11.60 -21.40 3.97
CA SER A 48 12.36 -21.67 5.20
C SER A 48 12.35 -20.50 6.18
N THR A 49 11.97 -19.30 5.73
CA THR A 49 11.89 -18.09 6.54
C THR A 49 10.44 -17.67 6.76
N LEU A 50 10.20 -16.99 7.89
CA LEU A 50 8.93 -16.38 8.18
C LEU A 50 8.81 -15.04 7.45
N VAL A 51 7.61 -14.75 6.97
CA VAL A 51 7.24 -13.52 6.31
C VAL A 51 6.47 -12.65 7.31
N ALA A 52 6.95 -11.42 7.47
CA ALA A 52 6.31 -10.40 8.29
C ALA A 52 6.05 -9.14 7.47
N TRP A 53 5.02 -8.39 7.87
CA TRP A 53 4.57 -7.18 7.20
C TRP A 53 4.90 -5.95 8.08
N PRO A 54 5.97 -5.21 7.78
CA PRO A 54 6.35 -4.05 8.60
C PRO A 54 5.37 -2.87 8.45
N TYR A 55 4.52 -2.89 7.43
CA TYR A 55 3.53 -1.85 7.16
C TYR A 55 2.14 -2.47 7.04
N ARG A 56 1.19 -1.98 7.84
CA ARG A 56 -0.22 -2.43 7.87
C ARG A 56 -0.40 -3.94 8.03
N GLY A 57 0.50 -4.61 8.76
CA GLY A 57 0.49 -6.07 8.90
C GLY A 57 -0.79 -6.63 9.50
N ASP A 58 -1.38 -5.93 10.47
CA ASP A 58 -2.67 -6.33 11.07
C ASP A 58 -3.82 -6.28 10.05
N GLU A 59 -3.77 -5.36 9.10
CA GLU A 59 -4.77 -5.25 8.04
C GLU A 59 -4.60 -6.35 6.99
N VAL A 60 -3.36 -6.67 6.64
CA VAL A 60 -3.06 -7.84 5.80
C VAL A 60 -3.55 -9.11 6.48
N ALA A 61 -3.30 -9.26 7.80
CA ALA A 61 -3.75 -10.40 8.60
C ALA A 61 -5.29 -10.52 8.64
N ALA A 62 -5.99 -9.42 8.90
CA ALA A 62 -7.44 -9.37 8.92
C ALA A 62 -8.03 -9.73 7.54
N GLN A 63 -7.47 -9.16 6.47
CA GLN A 63 -7.92 -9.45 5.11
C GLN A 63 -7.62 -10.90 4.72
N ALA A 64 -6.43 -11.43 5.01
CA ALA A 64 -6.06 -12.81 4.72
C ALA A 64 -6.93 -13.82 5.48
N THR A 65 -7.54 -13.43 6.60
CA THR A 65 -8.43 -14.30 7.38
C THR A 65 -9.85 -14.37 6.80
N SER A 66 -10.34 -13.28 6.21
CA SER A 66 -11.78 -13.09 5.94
C SER A 66 -12.13 -12.63 4.53
N GLY A 67 -11.14 -12.35 3.67
CA GLY A 67 -11.36 -11.82 2.35
C GLY A 67 -10.30 -12.24 1.33
N ALA A 68 -10.51 -11.80 0.09
CA ALA A 68 -9.58 -12.06 -0.99
C ALA A 68 -8.31 -11.22 -0.84
N VAL A 69 -7.14 -11.87 -0.88
CA VAL A 69 -5.83 -11.22 -0.95
C VAL A 69 -5.06 -11.77 -2.13
N ARG A 70 -4.66 -10.88 -3.04
CA ARG A 70 -3.67 -11.18 -4.07
C ARG A 70 -2.27 -11.05 -3.48
N TYR A 71 -1.39 -11.99 -3.84
CA TYR A 71 0.03 -11.89 -3.51
C TYR A 71 0.89 -11.82 -4.77
N ASP A 72 1.92 -10.96 -4.73
CA ASP A 72 2.94 -10.82 -5.76
C ASP A 72 4.32 -11.03 -5.13
N ILE A 73 5.05 -12.06 -5.57
CA ILE A 73 6.42 -12.35 -5.14
C ILE A 73 7.39 -11.89 -6.22
N SER A 74 8.27 -10.96 -5.86
CA SER A 74 9.25 -10.34 -6.75
C SER A 74 10.66 -10.40 -6.18
N TYR A 75 11.66 -10.33 -7.05
CA TYR A 75 13.06 -10.23 -6.67
C TYR A 75 13.63 -8.90 -7.16
N ASP A 76 14.13 -8.09 -6.23
CA ASP A 76 14.87 -6.88 -6.53
C ASP A 76 16.36 -7.23 -6.66
N ALA A 77 16.85 -7.29 -7.90
CA ALA A 77 18.24 -7.62 -8.20
C ALA A 77 19.23 -6.57 -7.64
N SER A 78 18.83 -5.30 -7.56
CA SER A 78 19.71 -4.24 -7.05
C SER A 78 19.97 -4.38 -5.54
N LYS A 79 18.99 -4.90 -4.81
CA LYS A 79 19.06 -5.14 -3.37
C LYS A 79 19.38 -6.59 -3.02
N SER A 80 19.46 -7.46 -4.03
CA SER A 80 19.50 -8.91 -3.90
C SER A 80 18.50 -9.44 -2.87
N ARG A 81 17.25 -9.00 -2.97
CA ARG A 81 16.21 -9.29 -1.97
C ARG A 81 14.89 -9.71 -2.60
N TRP A 82 14.23 -10.68 -1.96
CA TRP A 82 12.87 -11.08 -2.30
C TRP A 82 11.85 -10.25 -1.53
N TYR A 83 10.77 -9.90 -2.21
CA TYR A 83 9.64 -9.16 -1.67
C TYR A 83 8.36 -9.93 -1.92
N ILE A 84 7.40 -9.72 -1.04
CA ILE A 84 6.02 -10.12 -1.22
C ILE A 84 5.15 -8.90 -0.96
N ASP A 85 4.23 -8.65 -1.87
CA ASP A 85 3.22 -7.59 -1.76
C ASP A 85 1.85 -8.24 -1.61
N ALA A 86 1.03 -7.70 -0.71
CA ALA A 86 -0.37 -8.08 -0.55
C ALA A 86 -1.26 -6.95 -1.09
N SER A 87 -2.21 -7.30 -1.94
CA SER A 87 -3.19 -6.35 -2.47
C SER A 87 -4.60 -6.91 -2.39
N TRP A 88 -5.56 -6.04 -2.09
CA TRP A 88 -6.96 -6.41 -1.97
C TRP A 88 -7.86 -5.22 -2.29
N LYS A 89 -9.11 -5.52 -2.58
CA LYS A 89 -10.14 -4.50 -2.76
C LYS A 89 -10.63 -4.05 -1.38
N THR A 90 -10.56 -2.74 -1.12
CA THR A 90 -11.18 -2.15 0.06
C THR A 90 -12.69 -1.97 -0.17
N ALA A 91 -13.47 -2.03 0.90
CA ALA A 91 -14.90 -1.73 0.83
C ALA A 91 -15.08 -0.29 0.32
N ALA A 92 -15.99 -0.12 -0.65
CA ALA A 92 -16.32 1.21 -1.15
C ALA A 92 -16.87 2.03 0.03
N THR A 93 -16.12 3.05 0.43
CA THR A 93 -16.58 3.98 1.46
C THR A 93 -17.55 4.96 0.80
N ARG A 94 -18.63 5.30 1.52
CA ARG A 94 -19.56 6.33 1.06
C ARG A 94 -18.78 7.63 0.89
N VAL A 95 -18.70 8.13 -0.34
CA VAL A 95 -18.12 9.43 -0.63
C VAL A 95 -19.05 10.49 -0.04
N ALA A 96 -18.53 11.33 0.86
CA ALA A 96 -19.28 12.45 1.41
C ALA A 96 -19.66 13.44 0.30
N SER A 97 -20.85 14.04 0.38
CA SER A 97 -21.22 15.08 -0.58
C SER A 97 -20.34 16.31 -0.41
N LEU A 98 -20.22 17.14 -1.46
CA LEU A 98 -19.48 18.40 -1.38
C LEU A 98 -19.99 19.29 -0.22
N ASP A 99 -21.30 19.34 0.00
CA ASP A 99 -21.90 20.08 1.11
C ASP A 99 -21.52 19.52 2.48
N GLN A 100 -21.34 18.20 2.60
CA GLN A 100 -20.86 17.57 3.83
C GLN A 100 -19.38 17.88 4.07
N LEU A 101 -18.55 17.78 3.02
CA LEU A 101 -17.12 18.06 3.07
C LEU A 101 -16.83 19.52 3.45
N ARG A 102 -17.64 20.47 2.94
CA ARG A 102 -17.52 21.92 3.24
C ARG A 102 -18.05 22.33 4.61
N ARG A 103 -18.51 21.41 5.46
CA ARG A 103 -18.92 21.76 6.84
C ARG A 103 -17.72 22.10 7.71
N GLY A 104 -16.57 21.50 7.44
CA GLY A 104 -15.29 21.84 8.07
C GLY A 104 -14.43 22.73 7.17
N PRO A 105 -13.26 23.16 7.68
CA PRO A 105 -12.24 23.79 6.86
C PRO A 105 -11.80 22.88 5.70
N VAL A 106 -11.48 23.48 4.56
CA VAL A 106 -10.99 22.76 3.37
C VAL A 106 -9.57 23.19 3.09
N VAL A 107 -8.63 22.25 3.00
CA VAL A 107 -7.27 22.53 2.55
C VAL A 107 -7.25 22.56 1.02
N ALA A 108 -7.07 23.74 0.46
CA ALA A 108 -6.86 23.95 -0.97
C ALA A 108 -5.36 23.87 -1.28
N VAL A 109 -5.02 23.10 -2.30
CA VAL A 109 -3.63 22.86 -2.72
C VAL A 109 -3.53 23.11 -4.22
N ASP A 110 -2.58 23.95 -4.61
CA ASP A 110 -2.22 24.21 -6.00
C ASP A 110 -0.77 23.79 -6.27
N LEU A 111 -0.56 23.03 -7.34
CA LEU A 111 0.75 22.52 -7.74
C LEU A 111 1.43 23.52 -8.68
N ASN A 112 2.55 24.05 -8.23
CA ASN A 112 3.40 24.95 -9.01
C ASN A 112 4.75 24.28 -9.32
N VAL A 113 5.53 24.89 -10.23
CA VAL A 113 6.77 24.28 -10.76
C VAL A 113 7.76 23.86 -9.66
N ALA A 114 7.82 24.64 -8.58
CA ALA A 114 8.82 24.47 -7.51
C ALA A 114 8.20 24.29 -6.12
N HIS A 115 6.88 24.43 -5.96
CA HIS A 115 6.22 24.42 -4.66
C HIS A 115 4.76 23.98 -4.73
N LEU A 116 4.20 23.62 -3.58
CA LEU A 116 2.76 23.51 -3.36
C LEU A 116 2.30 24.79 -2.66
N ALA A 117 1.34 25.49 -3.26
CA ALA A 117 0.65 26.62 -2.63
C ALA A 117 -0.56 26.08 -1.88
N VAL A 118 -0.63 26.33 -0.58
CA VAL A 118 -1.61 25.73 0.32
C VAL A 118 -2.38 26.83 1.03
N SER A 119 -3.69 26.73 1.09
CA SER A 119 -4.54 27.62 1.88
C SER A 119 -5.61 26.81 2.59
N VAL A 120 -5.94 27.20 3.82
CA VAL A 120 -7.12 26.67 4.51
C VAL A 120 -8.29 27.58 4.17
N LEU A 121 -9.42 27.00 3.76
CA LEU A 121 -10.61 27.74 3.35
C LEU A 121 -11.76 27.49 4.32
N ASP A 122 -12.58 28.51 4.56
CA ASP A 122 -13.88 28.34 5.21
C ASP A 122 -14.91 27.69 4.27
N ARG A 123 -16.12 27.44 4.78
CA ARG A 123 -17.21 26.83 4.01
C ARG A 123 -17.62 27.64 2.76
N TYR A 124 -17.34 28.93 2.71
CA TYR A 124 -17.68 29.83 1.60
C TYR A 124 -16.52 29.98 0.60
N GLY A 125 -15.34 29.46 0.91
CA GLY A 125 -14.14 29.56 0.08
C GLY A 125 -13.24 30.74 0.45
N ASN A 126 -13.48 31.42 1.57
CA ASN A 126 -12.59 32.48 2.04
C ASN A 126 -11.35 31.88 2.69
N VAL A 127 -10.19 32.49 2.46
CA VAL A 127 -8.94 32.06 3.09
C VAL A 127 -8.98 32.31 4.59
N LEU A 128 -8.69 31.25 5.35
CA LEU A 128 -8.46 31.27 6.78
C LEU A 128 -6.96 31.35 7.04
N GLY A 129 -6.53 32.42 7.71
CA GLY A 129 -5.13 32.62 8.05
C GLY A 129 -4.27 33.03 6.84
N VAL A 130 -3.00 32.61 6.86
CA VAL A 130 -2.00 32.99 5.86
C VAL A 130 -1.73 31.80 4.95
N PRO A 131 -1.75 31.98 3.61
CA PRO A 131 -1.33 30.94 2.67
C PRO A 131 0.09 30.43 2.96
N ILE A 132 0.28 29.13 2.81
CA ILE A 132 1.50 28.40 3.09
C ILE A 132 2.14 27.98 1.76
N THR A 133 3.46 28.12 1.65
CA THR A 133 4.23 27.66 0.50
C THR A 133 5.14 26.51 0.92
N ILE A 134 4.92 25.32 0.36
CA ILE A 134 5.76 24.14 0.63
C ILE A 134 6.68 23.93 -0.56
N SER A 135 7.97 24.23 -0.39
CA SER A 135 8.97 24.08 -1.46
C SER A 135 9.26 22.60 -1.74
N LEU A 136 9.25 22.21 -3.02
CA LEU A 136 9.54 20.84 -3.45
C LEU A 136 11.02 20.62 -3.78
N LEU A 137 11.69 21.63 -4.35
CA LEU A 137 13.12 21.61 -4.74
C LEU A 137 13.52 20.30 -5.45
N LEU A 138 12.93 20.00 -6.61
CA LEU A 138 13.06 18.67 -7.25
C LEU A 138 14.15 18.58 -8.32
N ASP A 139 14.62 19.72 -8.82
CA ASP A 139 15.50 19.78 -9.99
C ASP A 139 16.85 19.10 -9.74
N GLY A 140 17.30 18.34 -10.73
CA GLY A 140 18.58 17.62 -10.68
C GLY A 140 18.64 16.44 -9.71
N LEU A 141 17.54 16.12 -9.02
CA LEU A 141 17.52 15.03 -8.04
C LEU A 141 17.18 13.67 -8.67
N PRO A 142 17.76 12.56 -8.15
CA PRO A 142 17.35 11.21 -8.51
C PRO A 142 15.85 10.98 -8.25
N THR A 143 15.22 10.12 -9.04
CA THR A 143 13.78 9.79 -8.93
C THR A 143 13.37 9.41 -7.50
N SER A 144 14.14 8.53 -6.84
CA SER A 144 13.85 8.11 -5.46
C SER A 144 13.86 9.27 -4.46
N THR A 145 14.78 10.23 -4.63
CA THR A 145 14.86 11.43 -3.79
C THR A 145 13.69 12.38 -4.07
N ARG A 146 13.31 12.54 -5.35
CA ARG A 146 12.14 13.34 -5.74
C ARG A 146 10.86 12.79 -5.12
N ASP A 147 10.64 11.47 -5.24
CA ASP A 147 9.48 10.81 -4.63
C ASP A 147 9.49 10.97 -3.11
N GLY A 148 10.67 10.90 -2.48
CA GLY A 148 10.87 11.20 -1.06
C GLY A 148 10.39 12.60 -0.69
N ARG A 149 10.85 13.63 -1.42
CA ARG A 149 10.49 15.04 -1.18
C ARG A 149 9.00 15.31 -1.39
N ILE A 150 8.41 14.74 -2.44
CA ILE A 150 6.97 14.87 -2.70
C ILE A 150 6.16 14.31 -1.55
N ARG A 151 6.51 13.12 -1.03
CA ARG A 151 5.80 12.53 0.12
C ARG A 151 5.98 13.35 1.38
N ALA A 152 7.16 13.89 1.63
CA ALA A 152 7.38 14.80 2.76
C ALA A 152 6.51 16.07 2.65
N ALA A 153 6.40 16.64 1.45
CA ALA A 153 5.53 17.80 1.21
C ALA A 153 4.03 17.45 1.40
N ILE A 154 3.58 16.29 0.92
CA ILE A 154 2.22 15.80 1.16
C ILE A 154 1.97 15.56 2.65
N SER A 155 2.94 14.99 3.38
CA SER A 155 2.84 14.83 4.83
C SER A 155 2.66 16.17 5.55
N GLN A 156 3.39 17.21 5.14
CA GLN A 156 3.20 18.57 5.68
C GLN A 156 1.80 19.11 5.40
N ILE A 157 1.21 18.83 4.23
CA ILE A 157 -0.19 19.20 3.94
C ILE A 157 -1.16 18.52 4.91
N LEU A 158 -0.93 17.24 5.22
CA LEU A 158 -1.79 16.49 6.14
C LEU A 158 -1.71 16.99 7.59
N GLU A 159 -0.63 17.67 7.97
CA GLU A 159 -0.48 18.32 9.29
C GLU A 159 -1.18 19.68 9.38
N ILE A 160 -1.50 20.31 8.24
CA ILE A 160 -2.23 21.59 8.16
C ILE A 160 -3.75 21.37 8.31
N ALA A 161 -4.24 20.19 7.92
CA ALA A 161 -5.66 19.80 7.94
C ALA A 161 -6.11 19.33 9.32
#